data_AF-A0A3D3IWR2-F1
#
_entry.id   AF-A0A3D3IWR2-F1
#
_cell.length_a   1.000
_cell.length_b   1.000
_cell.length_c   1.000
_cell.angle_alpha   90.00
_cell.angle_beta   90.00
_cell.angle_gamma   90.00
#
_symmetry.space_group_name_H-M   'P 1'
#
loop_
_entity.id
_entity.type
_entity.pdbx_description
1 polymer ?
#
loop_
_entity_poly.entity_id
_entity_poly.type
_entity_poly.pdbx_seq_one_letter_code
_entity_poly.pdbx_strand_id
1 'polypeptide(L)'
;TYDDLQNANLIRVIDRRMGLPITLGVLYLAVCLGLGWDAEGLNFPGHFLVRLNRENERIIIDPFHDGQEMDVPRLRHMLKAAAGIAAELTPDHYLPMARRDILLRLQNNIKLRLVQQGRLELALKTVEVMQAIAPKEISLWRDRGMLLAAQGEIQAAIETIQKFDELSTDARSKHQAQLLIQQLKQRLN
;
A
#
# COMPACT_ATOMS: atom_id res chain seq x y z
N THR A 1 -4.94 5.26 18.55
CA THR A 1 -3.67 5.79 18.01
C THR A 1 -3.73 5.77 16.50
N TYR A 2 -2.79 6.40 15.79
CA TYR A 2 -2.73 6.36 14.33
C TYR A 2 -2.72 4.93 13.77
N ASP A 3 -2.09 4.00 14.49
CA ASP A 3 -1.94 2.59 14.08
C ASP A 3 -3.13 1.68 14.44
N ASP A 4 -4.22 2.24 14.96
CA ASP A 4 -5.46 1.49 15.21
C ASP A 4 -6.05 0.96 13.89
N LEU A 5 -6.28 -0.35 13.79
CA LEU A 5 -6.85 -1.02 12.61
C LEU A 5 -8.23 -0.48 12.24
N GLN A 6 -8.96 0.10 13.19
CA GLN A 6 -10.23 0.76 12.91
C GLN A 6 -10.08 1.94 11.94
N ASN A 7 -8.91 2.56 11.86
CA ASN A 7 -8.61 3.62 10.88
C ASN A 7 -8.56 3.10 9.44
N ALA A 8 -8.53 1.77 9.24
CA ALA A 8 -8.58 1.12 7.92
C ALA A 8 -9.98 0.54 7.59
N ASN A 9 -10.92 0.56 8.53
CA ASN A 9 -12.28 0.07 8.33
C ASN A 9 -13.20 1.24 7.98
N LEU A 10 -13.66 1.32 6.72
CA LEU A 10 -14.45 2.46 6.23
C LEU A 10 -15.70 2.77 7.07
N ILE A 11 -16.39 1.75 7.60
CA ILE A 11 -17.56 1.95 8.46
C ILE A 11 -17.14 2.69 9.74
N ARG A 12 -16.07 2.21 10.39
CA ARG A 12 -15.54 2.83 11.61
C ARG A 12 -14.93 4.20 11.35
N VAL A 13 -14.33 4.40 10.18
CA VAL A 13 -13.80 5.71 9.76
C VAL A 13 -14.92 6.74 9.65
N ILE A 14 -16.06 6.37 9.06
CA ILE A 14 -17.24 7.24 8.98
C ILE A 14 -17.78 7.55 10.38
N ASP A 15 -18.02 6.52 11.20
CA ASP A 15 -18.59 6.67 12.55
C ASP A 15 -17.71 7.54 13.46
N ARG A 16 -16.39 7.32 13.41
CA ARG A 16 -15.41 7.99 14.29
C ARG A 16 -14.85 9.28 13.70
N ARG A 17 -15.12 9.57 12.43
CA ARG A 17 -14.53 10.67 11.64
C ARG A 17 -12.99 10.68 11.72
N MET A 18 -12.39 9.49 11.73
CA MET A 18 -10.96 9.31 11.90
C MET A 18 -10.49 8.09 11.10
N GLY A 19 -9.52 8.30 10.21
CA GLY A 19 -9.02 7.26 9.32
C GLY A 19 -7.57 7.48 8.90
N LEU A 20 -7.06 6.57 8.08
CA LEU A 20 -5.77 6.71 7.40
C LEU A 20 -5.89 7.62 6.16
N PRO A 21 -4.77 8.18 5.65
CA PRO A 21 -4.80 8.97 4.41
C PRO A 21 -5.52 8.25 3.26
N ILE A 22 -5.24 6.96 3.06
CA ILE A 22 -5.86 6.14 2.01
C ILE A 22 -7.37 5.97 2.21
N THR A 23 -7.84 5.76 3.45
CA THR A 23 -9.29 5.57 3.70
C THR A 23 -10.07 6.87 3.55
N LEU A 24 -9.50 7.99 4.01
CA LEU A 24 -10.13 9.30 3.81
C LEU A 24 -10.15 9.65 2.32
N GLY A 25 -9.06 9.38 1.60
CA GLY A 25 -9.05 9.56 0.14
C GLY A 25 -10.06 8.68 -0.59
N VAL A 26 -10.27 7.42 -0.17
CA VAL A 26 -11.34 6.58 -0.75
C VAL A 26 -12.73 7.19 -0.52
N LEU A 27 -12.99 7.78 0.64
CA LEU A 27 -14.26 8.48 0.89
C LEU A 27 -14.42 9.70 -0.03
N TYR A 28 -13.36 10.50 -0.20
CA TYR A 28 -13.37 11.64 -1.15
C TYR A 28 -13.66 11.18 -2.59
N LEU A 29 -12.97 10.15 -3.07
CA LEU A 29 -13.17 9.59 -4.40
C LEU A 29 -14.59 9.04 -4.58
N ALA A 30 -15.15 8.40 -3.56
CA ALA A 30 -16.53 7.89 -3.59
C ALA A 30 -17.57 9.03 -3.67
N VAL A 31 -17.36 10.12 -2.92
CA VAL A 31 -18.22 11.32 -2.99
C VAL A 31 -18.12 11.98 -4.36
N CYS A 32 -16.91 12.18 -4.89
CA CYS A 32 -16.70 12.76 -6.22
C CYS A 32 -17.40 11.92 -7.30
N LEU A 33 -17.26 10.59 -7.24
CA LEU A 33 -17.95 9.67 -8.15
C LEU A 33 -19.47 9.82 -8.05
N GLY A 34 -20.03 9.92 -6.84
CA GLY A 34 -21.46 10.11 -6.63
C GLY A 34 -21.99 11.46 -7.16
N LEU A 35 -21.13 12.48 -7.20
CA LEU A 35 -21.43 13.80 -7.78
C LEU A 35 -21.13 13.89 -9.29
N GLY A 36 -20.57 12.84 -9.89
CA GLY A 36 -20.13 12.86 -11.30
C GLY A 36 -18.88 13.70 -11.55
N TRP A 37 -18.08 13.98 -10.52
CA TRP A 37 -16.83 14.72 -10.65
C TRP A 37 -15.69 13.80 -11.10
N ASP A 38 -14.82 14.32 -11.96
CA ASP A 38 -13.61 13.61 -12.36
C ASP A 38 -12.55 13.76 -11.25
N ALA A 39 -12.22 12.64 -10.60
CA ALA A 39 -11.30 12.60 -9.48
C ALA A 39 -10.45 11.32 -9.49
N GLU A 40 -9.17 11.47 -9.16
CA GLU A 40 -8.17 10.41 -9.21
C GLU A 40 -7.35 10.37 -7.91
N GLY A 41 -7.03 9.18 -7.42
CA GLY A 41 -6.11 9.02 -6.28
C GLY A 41 -4.65 9.06 -6.72
N LEU A 42 -3.78 9.72 -5.97
CA LEU A 42 -2.34 9.80 -6.24
C LEU A 42 -1.53 9.07 -5.16
N ASN A 43 -0.51 8.31 -5.60
CA ASN A 43 0.42 7.65 -4.69
C ASN A 43 1.56 8.61 -4.31
N PHE A 44 1.46 9.27 -3.15
CA PHE A 44 2.51 10.17 -2.68
C PHE A 44 3.30 9.56 -1.51
N PRO A 45 4.62 9.77 -1.40
CA PRO A 45 5.40 9.26 -0.26
C PRO A 45 4.81 9.70 1.08
N GLY A 46 4.47 8.74 1.93
CA GLY A 46 3.81 8.98 3.21
C GLY A 46 2.32 9.34 3.15
N HIS A 47 1.77 9.70 1.99
CA HIS A 47 0.44 10.29 1.87
C HIS A 47 -0.40 9.66 0.74
N PHE A 48 -1.71 9.88 0.77
CA PHE A 48 -2.60 9.56 -0.35
C PHE A 48 -3.38 10.81 -0.69
N LEU A 49 -3.13 11.36 -1.86
CA LEU A 49 -3.71 12.62 -2.31
C LEU A 49 -4.84 12.36 -3.29
N VAL A 50 -5.73 13.33 -3.48
CA VAL A 50 -6.78 13.27 -4.49
C VAL A 50 -6.57 14.42 -5.47
N ARG A 51 -6.57 14.12 -6.75
CA ARG A 51 -6.61 15.11 -7.82
C ARG A 51 -8.05 15.25 -8.30
N LEU A 52 -8.55 16.47 -8.32
CA LEU A 52 -9.80 16.85 -8.95
C LEU A 52 -9.48 17.46 -10.32
N ASN A 53 -10.15 16.98 -11.36
CA ASN A 53 -10.02 17.47 -12.71
C ASN A 53 -11.29 18.26 -13.07
N ARG A 54 -11.13 19.49 -13.53
CA ARG A 54 -12.22 20.32 -14.04
C ARG A 54 -11.75 21.09 -15.27
N GLU A 55 -12.28 20.76 -16.43
CA GLU A 55 -11.90 21.37 -17.71
C GLU A 55 -10.37 21.37 -17.90
N ASN A 56 -9.71 22.54 -17.83
CA ASN A 56 -8.27 22.69 -17.99
C ASN A 56 -7.51 22.84 -16.65
N GLU A 57 -8.21 22.69 -15.53
CA GLU A 57 -7.65 22.85 -14.19
C GLU A 57 -7.53 21.50 -13.46
N ARG A 58 -6.46 21.39 -12.68
CA ARG A 58 -6.17 20.24 -11.84
C ARG A 58 -5.82 20.73 -10.45
N ILE A 59 -6.63 20.36 -9.47
CA ILE A 59 -6.42 20.71 -8.06
C ILE A 59 -6.07 19.43 -7.33
N ILE A 60 -4.96 19.44 -6.59
CA ILE A 60 -4.56 18.32 -5.72
C ILE A 60 -4.91 18.72 -4.29
N ILE A 61 -5.56 17.82 -3.56
CA ILE A 61 -5.89 18.01 -2.15
C ILE A 61 -5.33 16.86 -1.31
N ASP A 62 -5.05 17.13 -0.03
CA ASP A 62 -4.75 16.12 0.98
C ASP A 62 -5.98 15.87 1.88
N PRO A 63 -6.73 14.77 1.67
CA PRO A 63 -7.87 14.39 2.51
C PRO A 63 -7.52 14.21 3.99
N PHE A 64 -6.27 13.91 4.33
CA PHE A 64 -5.83 13.68 5.71
C PHE A 64 -5.58 14.99 6.46
N HIS A 65 -5.24 16.06 5.74
CA HIS A 65 -5.03 17.41 6.28
C HIS A 65 -6.21 18.32 5.93
N ASP A 66 -7.42 17.90 6.33
CA ASP A 66 -8.66 18.67 6.19
C ASP A 66 -8.99 19.14 4.75
N GLY A 67 -8.51 18.39 3.74
CA GLY A 67 -8.72 18.75 2.33
C GLY A 67 -7.84 19.90 1.85
N GLN A 68 -6.72 20.17 2.53
CA GLN A 68 -5.76 21.21 2.16
C GLN A 68 -5.32 21.06 0.69
N GLU A 69 -5.37 22.17 -0.05
CA GLU A 69 -4.86 22.24 -1.41
C GLU A 69 -3.32 22.13 -1.42
N MET A 70 -2.81 21.28 -2.32
CA MET A 70 -1.42 20.89 -2.42
C MET A 70 -0.77 21.49 -3.66
N ASP A 71 -0.28 22.72 -3.51
CA ASP A 71 0.57 23.37 -4.52
C ASP A 71 1.97 22.72 -4.59
N VAL A 72 2.75 23.11 -5.60
CA VAL A 72 4.09 22.56 -5.82
C VAL A 72 5.03 22.76 -4.61
N PRO A 73 5.08 23.95 -3.96
CA PRO A 73 5.83 24.12 -2.72
C PRO A 73 5.44 23.15 -1.60
N ARG A 74 4.14 22.94 -1.33
CA ARG A 74 3.66 22.02 -0.30
C ARG A 74 3.98 20.57 -0.64
N LEU A 75 3.78 20.15 -1.90
CA LEU A 75 4.16 18.81 -2.36
C LEU A 75 5.66 18.57 -2.18
N ARG A 76 6.51 19.56 -2.52
CA ARG A 76 7.96 19.46 -2.32
C ARG A 76 8.31 19.35 -0.84
N HIS A 77 7.67 20.14 0.02
CA HIS A 77 7.89 20.07 1.46
C HIS A 77 7.51 18.70 2.03
N MET A 78 6.33 18.19 1.67
CA MET A 78 5.84 16.86 2.04
C MET A 78 6.78 15.76 1.56
N LEU A 79 7.26 15.84 0.31
CA LEU A 79 8.22 14.87 -0.23
C LEU A 79 9.54 14.90 0.55
N LYS A 80 10.07 16.08 0.86
CA LYS A 80 11.33 16.22 1.59
C LYS A 80 11.22 15.72 3.02
N ALA A 81 10.06 15.87 3.66
CA ALA A 81 9.78 15.30 4.97
C ALA A 81 9.74 13.75 4.94
N ALA A 82 9.17 13.16 3.89
CA ALA A 82 9.01 11.71 3.78
C ALA A 82 10.25 10.98 3.22
N ALA A 83 10.99 11.60 2.30
CA ALA A 83 12.06 10.95 1.52
C ALA A 83 13.43 11.65 1.66
N GLY A 84 13.53 12.72 2.44
CA GLY A 84 14.78 13.45 2.72
C GLY A 84 14.95 14.73 1.90
N ILE A 85 15.85 15.62 2.36
CA ILE A 85 15.99 17.00 1.84
C ILE A 85 16.40 17.09 0.36
N ALA A 86 17.06 16.05 -0.16
CA ALA A 86 17.51 15.94 -1.53
C ALA A 86 16.45 15.35 -2.48
N ALA A 87 15.29 14.92 -1.96
CA ALA A 87 14.22 14.37 -2.79
C ALA A 87 13.56 15.47 -3.63
N GLU A 88 13.35 15.18 -4.90
CA GLU A 88 12.75 16.10 -5.87
C GLU A 88 11.52 15.50 -6.53
N LEU A 89 10.57 16.37 -6.89
CA LEU A 89 9.31 15.96 -7.50
C LEU A 89 9.56 15.44 -8.92
N THR A 90 9.30 14.14 -9.12
CA THR A 90 9.26 13.50 -10.43
C THR A 90 7.82 13.42 -10.98
N PRO A 91 7.64 13.21 -12.30
CA PRO A 91 6.32 12.98 -12.91
C PRO A 91 5.52 11.83 -12.27
N ASP A 92 6.21 10.80 -11.76
CA ASP A 92 5.57 9.63 -11.14
C ASP A 92 4.70 10.00 -9.93
N HIS A 93 5.04 11.06 -9.20
CA HIS A 93 4.25 11.54 -8.07
C HIS A 93 2.87 12.09 -8.47
N TYR A 94 2.67 12.38 -9.76
CA TYR A 94 1.43 12.91 -10.31
C TYR A 94 0.63 11.86 -11.08
N LEU A 95 1.14 10.63 -11.21
CA LEU A 95 0.44 9.57 -11.92
C LEU A 95 -0.77 9.09 -11.10
N PRO A 96 -1.94 8.92 -11.76
CA PRO A 96 -3.11 8.40 -11.09
C PRO A 96 -2.91 6.93 -10.72
N MET A 97 -3.38 6.54 -9.53
CA MET A 97 -3.43 5.14 -9.12
C MET A 97 -4.63 4.45 -9.74
N ALA A 98 -4.44 3.24 -10.27
CA ALA A 98 -5.56 2.39 -10.63
C ALA A 98 -6.36 2.01 -9.39
N ARG A 99 -7.69 1.83 -9.54
CA ARG A 99 -8.58 1.44 -8.44
C ARG A 99 -8.12 0.17 -7.70
N ARG A 100 -7.56 -0.79 -8.45
CA ARG A 100 -6.97 -2.01 -7.87
C ARG A 100 -5.79 -1.70 -6.96
N ASP A 101 -4.92 -0.77 -7.35
CA ASP A 101 -3.73 -0.41 -6.57
C ASP A 101 -4.10 0.38 -5.31
N ILE A 102 -5.17 1.18 -5.36
CA ILE A 102 -5.76 1.83 -4.18
C ILE A 102 -6.18 0.76 -3.16
N LEU A 103 -6.88 -0.30 -3.61
CA LEU A 103 -7.28 -1.40 -2.74
C LEU A 103 -6.08 -2.16 -2.19
N LEU A 104 -5.07 -2.47 -3.02
CA LEU A 104 -3.84 -3.12 -2.55
C LEU A 104 -3.10 -2.26 -1.53
N ARG A 105 -3.06 -0.94 -1.71
CA ARG A 105 -2.45 -0.02 -0.74
C ARG A 105 -3.20 0.00 0.59
N LEU A 106 -4.54 -0.04 0.57
CA LEU A 106 -5.34 -0.18 1.78
C LEU A 106 -5.07 -1.53 2.48
N GLN A 107 -5.08 -2.63 1.74
CA GLN A 107 -4.79 -3.96 2.29
C GLN A 107 -3.36 -4.05 2.85
N ASN A 108 -2.39 -3.43 2.20
CA ASN A 108 -1.02 -3.36 2.72
C ASN A 108 -0.94 -2.58 4.04
N ASN A 109 -1.72 -1.49 4.19
CA ASN A 109 -1.83 -0.78 5.46
C ASN A 109 -2.41 -1.64 6.59
N ILE A 110 -3.39 -2.49 6.27
CA ILE A 110 -3.98 -3.45 7.21
C ILE A 110 -2.95 -4.52 7.58
N LYS A 111 -2.31 -5.13 6.58
CA LYS A 111 -1.25 -6.15 6.74
C LYS A 111 -0.14 -5.66 7.67
N LEU A 112 0.43 -4.48 7.41
CA LEU A 112 1.55 -3.95 8.20
C LEU A 112 1.17 -3.76 9.68
N ARG A 113 -0.04 -3.24 9.95
CA ARG A 113 -0.55 -3.08 11.32
C ARG A 113 -0.81 -4.41 12.01
N LEU A 114 -1.34 -5.40 11.30
CA LEU A 114 -1.52 -6.75 11.84
C LEU A 114 -0.18 -7.39 12.20
N VAL A 115 0.84 -7.24 11.34
CA VAL A 115 2.22 -7.70 11.62
C VAL A 115 2.80 -7.00 12.85
N GLN A 116 2.66 -5.68 12.94
CA GLN A 116 3.12 -4.91 14.11
C GLN A 116 2.43 -5.34 15.42
N GLN A 117 1.18 -5.78 15.34
CA GLN A 117 0.41 -6.31 16.48
C GLN A 117 0.68 -7.80 16.75
N GLY A 118 1.59 -8.44 16.01
CA GLY A 118 1.88 -9.89 16.13
C GLY A 118 0.75 -10.81 15.63
N ARG A 119 -0.27 -10.27 14.96
CA ARG A 119 -1.43 -11.02 14.46
C ARG A 119 -1.14 -11.63 13.09
N LEU A 120 -0.14 -12.50 13.03
CA LEU A 120 0.42 -13.04 11.78
C LEU A 120 -0.60 -13.83 10.95
N GLU A 121 -1.48 -14.61 11.57
CA GLU A 121 -2.53 -15.36 10.88
C GLU A 121 -3.46 -14.44 10.06
N LEU A 122 -3.83 -13.29 10.64
CA LEU A 122 -4.68 -12.32 9.96
C LEU A 122 -3.91 -11.54 8.89
N ALA A 123 -2.62 -11.26 9.13
CA ALA A 123 -1.77 -10.67 8.11
C ALA A 123 -1.64 -11.61 6.90
N LEU A 124 -1.47 -12.92 7.13
CA LEU A 124 -1.42 -13.93 6.07
C LEU A 124 -2.74 -13.96 5.28
N LYS A 125 -3.88 -14.02 5.98
CA LYS A 125 -5.20 -13.95 5.34
C LYS A 125 -5.39 -12.66 4.53
N THR A 126 -4.83 -11.54 5.00
CA THR A 126 -4.85 -10.27 4.26
C THR A 126 -4.08 -10.39 2.95
N VAL A 127 -2.90 -11.02 2.95
CA VAL A 127 -2.13 -11.26 1.72
C VAL A 127 -2.86 -12.21 0.76
N GLU A 128 -3.55 -13.23 1.27
CA GLU A 128 -4.36 -14.13 0.42
C GLU A 128 -5.51 -13.38 -0.27
N VAL A 129 -6.18 -12.45 0.44
CA VAL A 129 -7.16 -11.55 -0.17
C VAL A 129 -6.50 -10.64 -1.22
N MET A 130 -5.31 -10.10 -0.94
CA MET A 130 -4.56 -9.30 -1.93
C MET A 130 -4.23 -10.12 -3.18
N GLN A 131 -3.87 -11.39 -3.04
CA GLN A 131 -3.60 -12.28 -4.18
C GLN A 131 -4.87 -12.58 -4.99
N ALA A 132 -6.04 -12.68 -4.34
CA ALA A 132 -7.31 -12.81 -5.05
C ALA A 132 -7.68 -11.53 -5.83
N ILE A 133 -7.36 -10.35 -5.29
CA ILE A 133 -7.59 -9.05 -5.95
C ILE A 133 -6.62 -8.83 -7.12
N ALA A 134 -5.37 -9.22 -6.96
CA ALA A 134 -4.28 -8.99 -7.91
C ALA A 134 -3.42 -10.26 -8.09
N PRO A 135 -3.92 -11.29 -8.80
CA PRO A 135 -3.24 -12.58 -8.93
C PRO A 135 -1.92 -12.50 -9.70
N LYS A 136 -1.70 -11.42 -10.46
CA LYS A 136 -0.47 -11.16 -11.21
C LYS A 136 0.57 -10.34 -10.42
N GLU A 137 0.24 -9.92 -9.20
CA GLU A 137 1.18 -9.17 -8.36
C GLU A 137 2.18 -10.12 -7.72
N ILE A 138 3.33 -10.29 -8.39
CA ILE A 138 4.37 -11.27 -8.03
C ILE A 138 4.90 -11.03 -6.62
N SER A 139 5.00 -9.76 -6.20
CA SER A 139 5.51 -9.38 -4.87
C SER A 139 4.70 -9.98 -3.71
N LEU A 140 3.44 -10.34 -3.92
CA LEU A 140 2.60 -10.97 -2.89
C LEU A 140 3.03 -12.40 -2.55
N TRP A 141 3.68 -13.12 -3.46
CA TRP A 141 4.25 -14.44 -3.16
C TRP A 141 5.39 -14.32 -2.15
N ARG A 142 6.27 -13.33 -2.34
CA ARG A 142 7.32 -13.02 -1.37
C ARG A 142 6.72 -12.67 0.00
N ASP A 143 5.75 -11.77 0.03
CA ASP A 143 5.13 -11.31 1.28
C ASP A 143 4.44 -12.47 2.02
N ARG A 144 3.76 -13.37 1.29
CA ARG A 144 3.14 -14.58 1.86
C ARG A 144 4.19 -15.52 2.45
N GLY A 145 5.28 -15.79 1.72
CA GLY A 145 6.36 -16.65 2.20
C GLY A 145 7.04 -16.11 3.46
N MET A 146 7.24 -14.79 3.52
CA MET A 146 7.79 -14.14 4.72
C MET A 146 6.86 -14.28 5.94
N LEU A 147 5.55 -14.19 5.76
CA LEU A 147 4.58 -14.37 6.85
C LEU A 147 4.51 -15.82 7.32
N LEU A 148 4.51 -16.79 6.39
CA LEU A 148 4.58 -18.22 6.72
C LEU A 148 5.84 -18.54 7.52
N ALA A 149 6.99 -18.01 7.10
CA ALA A 149 8.24 -18.17 7.82
C ALA A 149 8.18 -17.58 9.23
N ALA A 150 7.53 -16.43 9.40
CA ALA A 150 7.34 -15.79 10.71
C ALA A 150 6.39 -16.58 11.62
N GLN A 151 5.47 -17.37 11.07
CA GLN A 151 4.61 -18.30 11.82
C GLN A 151 5.30 -19.63 12.16
N GLY A 152 6.52 -19.88 11.65
CA GLY A 152 7.22 -21.15 11.83
C GLY A 152 6.90 -22.20 10.77
N GLU A 153 6.06 -21.88 9.78
CA GLU A 153 5.69 -22.76 8.66
C GLU A 153 6.80 -22.75 7.59
N ILE A 154 8.00 -23.20 7.98
CA ILE A 154 9.22 -23.02 7.17
C ILE A 154 9.14 -23.72 5.81
N GLN A 155 8.57 -24.92 5.76
CA GLN A 155 8.43 -25.67 4.51
C GLN A 155 7.50 -24.96 3.52
N ALA A 156 6.31 -24.55 4.00
CA ALA A 156 5.35 -23.79 3.19
C ALA A 156 5.92 -22.42 2.75
N ALA A 157 6.73 -21.79 3.61
CA ALA A 157 7.44 -20.56 3.26
C ALA A 157 8.41 -20.77 2.10
N ILE A 158 9.25 -21.81 2.15
CA ILE A 158 10.19 -22.14 1.07
C ILE A 158 9.45 -22.35 -0.25
N GLU A 159 8.39 -23.16 -0.26
CA GLU A 159 7.58 -23.43 -1.46
C GLU A 159 6.96 -22.15 -2.02
N THR A 160 6.52 -21.24 -1.15
CA THR A 160 5.94 -19.97 -1.56
C THR A 160 6.99 -19.01 -2.14
N ILE A 161 8.20 -18.96 -1.56
CA ILE A 161 9.31 -18.15 -2.10
C ILE A 161 9.87 -18.75 -3.40
N GLN A 162 9.83 -20.07 -3.59
CA GLN A 162 10.19 -20.69 -4.87
C GLN A 162 9.25 -20.23 -5.99
N LYS A 163 7.94 -20.15 -5.74
CA LYS A 163 7.00 -19.55 -6.71
C LYS A 163 7.32 -18.09 -7.00
N PHE A 164 7.77 -17.32 -6.00
CA PHE A 164 8.24 -15.96 -6.22
C PHE A 164 9.48 -15.91 -7.14
N ASP A 165 10.45 -16.82 -6.97
CA ASP A 165 11.63 -16.95 -7.85
C ASP A 165 11.24 -17.30 -9.29
N GLU A 166 10.37 -18.30 -9.46
CA GLU A 166 9.90 -18.79 -10.76
C GLU A 166 9.19 -17.71 -11.57
N LEU A 167 8.34 -16.91 -10.90
CA LEU A 167 7.55 -15.86 -11.54
C LEU A 167 8.36 -14.58 -11.79
N SER A 168 9.43 -14.35 -11.04
CA SER A 168 10.26 -13.15 -11.17
C SER A 168 11.00 -13.13 -12.51
N THR A 169 10.98 -11.99 -13.21
CA THR A 169 11.69 -11.84 -14.49
C THR A 169 13.03 -11.11 -14.35
N ASP A 170 13.20 -10.31 -13.30
CA ASP A 170 14.41 -9.52 -13.07
C ASP A 170 15.42 -10.23 -12.16
N ALA A 171 16.70 -9.97 -12.39
CA ALA A 171 17.80 -10.63 -11.67
C ALA A 171 17.82 -10.28 -10.17
N ARG A 172 17.35 -9.09 -9.77
CA ARG A 172 17.36 -8.65 -8.38
C ARG A 172 16.34 -9.42 -7.56
N SER A 173 15.12 -9.58 -8.05
CA SER A 173 14.06 -10.35 -7.39
C SER A 173 14.43 -11.83 -7.27
N LYS A 174 15.01 -12.42 -8.33
CA LYS A 174 15.53 -13.81 -8.27
C LYS A 174 16.62 -13.99 -7.23
N HIS A 175 17.62 -13.10 -7.23
CA HIS A 175 18.68 -13.15 -6.23
C HIS A 175 18.13 -13.01 -4.81
N GLN A 176 17.16 -12.11 -4.60
CA GLN A 176 16.47 -11.97 -3.32
C GLN A 176 15.76 -13.27 -2.91
N ALA A 177 15.04 -13.91 -3.83
CA ALA A 177 14.32 -15.16 -3.56
C ALA A 177 15.27 -16.29 -3.14
N GLN A 178 16.40 -16.45 -3.85
CA GLN A 178 17.40 -17.47 -3.56
C GLN A 178 18.04 -17.28 -2.19
N LEU A 179 18.37 -16.04 -1.80
CA LEU A 179 18.90 -15.73 -0.47
C LEU A 179 17.88 -16.10 0.63
N LEU A 180 16.60 -15.75 0.44
CA LEU A 180 15.54 -16.10 1.38
C LEU A 180 15.39 -17.61 1.53
N ILE A 181 15.37 -18.36 0.41
CA ILE A 181 15.28 -19.82 0.42
C ILE A 181 16.47 -20.43 1.18
N GLN A 182 17.69 -19.96 0.93
CA GLN A 182 18.88 -20.45 1.63
C GLN A 182 18.80 -20.22 3.14
N GLN A 183 18.38 -19.02 3.56
CA GLN A 183 18.18 -18.68 4.98
C GLN A 183 17.12 -19.56 5.64
N LEU A 184 16.00 -19.82 4.96
CA LEU A 184 14.94 -20.67 5.49
C LEU A 184 15.37 -22.14 5.62
N LYS A 185 16.12 -22.66 4.64
CA LYS A 185 16.68 -24.02 4.71
C LYS A 185 17.62 -24.21 5.89
N GLN A 186 18.42 -23.19 6.24
CA GLN A 186 19.29 -23.24 7.42
C GLN A 186 18.53 -23.34 8.75
N ARG A 187 17.24 -22.96 8.79
CA ARG A 187 16.40 -23.09 10.00
C ARG A 187 15.75 -24.46 10.16
N LEU A 188 15.79 -25.31 9.11
CA LEU A 188 15.29 -26.69 9.15
C LEU A 188 16.35 -27.69 9.62
N ASN A 189 17.63 -27.31 9.53
CA ASN A 189 18.78 -28.10 9.97
C ASN A 189 19.14 -27.76 11.41
#